data_AF-A0A419E003-F1
#
_entry.id   AF-A0A419E003-F1
#
_cell.length_a   1.000
_cell.length_b   1.000
_cell.length_c   1.000
_cell.angle_alpha   90.00
_cell.angle_beta   90.00
_cell.angle_gamma   90.00
#
_symmetry.space_group_name_H-M   'P 1'
#
loop_
_entity.id
_entity.type
_entity.pdbx_description
1 polymer ?
#
loop_
_entity_poly.entity_id
_entity_poly.type
_entity_poly.pdbx_seq_one_letter_code
_entity_poly.pdbx_strand_id
1 'polypeptide(L)'
;MTLIQPNKNNILLHKLIFLFAALLVAEALWLVTLYNRSVNLGHDIASMRAELKEIEARSAELKNKLFVALDTDELEAFARERNLIEDKKPQYFTSSEQWLASH
;
A
#
# COMPACT_ATOMS: atom_id res chain seq x y z
N MET A 1 40.40 -4.81 71.80
CA MET A 1 40.34 -4.38 70.38
C MET A 1 39.13 -5.03 69.74
N THR A 2 38.15 -4.25 69.31
CA THR A 2 36.94 -4.75 68.65
C THR A 2 37.20 -4.75 67.15
N LEU A 3 37.17 -5.93 66.53
CA LEU A 3 37.36 -6.09 65.09
C LEU A 3 36.00 -5.88 64.40
N ILE A 4 35.81 -4.72 63.77
CA ILE A 4 34.62 -4.44 62.95
C ILE A 4 34.84 -5.09 61.59
N GLN A 5 34.10 -6.16 61.28
CA GLN A 5 34.13 -6.83 59.98
C GLN A 5 33.05 -6.24 59.06
N PRO A 6 33.40 -5.75 57.85
CA PRO A 6 32.41 -5.25 56.91
C PRO A 6 31.57 -6.40 56.34
N ASN A 7 30.26 -6.25 56.36
CA ASN A 7 29.31 -7.23 55.82
C ASN A 7 29.45 -7.31 54.28
N LYS A 8 30.02 -8.40 53.77
CA LYS A 8 30.30 -8.61 52.33
C LYS A 8 29.12 -9.24 51.54
N ASN A 9 27.94 -9.40 52.14
CA ASN A 9 26.92 -10.32 51.60
C ASN A 9 25.94 -9.72 50.56
N ASN A 10 26.17 -8.50 50.06
CA ASN A 10 25.19 -7.78 49.23
C ASN A 10 25.45 -7.86 47.70
N ILE A 11 26.36 -8.72 47.23
CA ILE A 11 26.73 -8.80 45.80
C ILE A 11 25.52 -9.09 44.90
N LEU A 12 24.60 -9.96 45.32
CA LEU A 12 23.40 -10.30 44.56
C LEU A 12 22.45 -9.10 44.43
N LEU A 13 22.28 -8.33 45.51
CA LEU A 13 21.45 -7.12 45.51
C LEU A 13 22.00 -6.06 44.52
N HIS A 14 23.31 -5.83 44.52
CA HIS A 14 23.93 -4.87 43.59
C HIS A 14 23.78 -5.30 42.13
N LYS A 15 23.90 -6.61 41.85
CA LYS A 15 23.68 -7.15 40.50
C LYS A 15 22.23 -6.96 40.04
N LEU A 16 21.25 -7.19 40.92
CA LEU A 16 19.84 -6.97 40.60
C LEU A 16 19.54 -5.50 40.35
N ILE A 17 20.05 -4.59 41.20
CA ILE A 17 19.89 -3.15 41.02
C ILE A 17 20.47 -2.71 39.67
N PHE A 18 21.67 -3.20 39.33
CA PHE A 18 22.30 -2.89 38.05
C PHE A 18 21.48 -3.40 36.87
N LEU A 19 20.97 -4.63 36.95
CA LEU A 19 20.11 -5.21 35.91
C LEU A 19 18.84 -4.38 35.70
N PHE A 20 18.15 -3.98 36.78
CA PHE A 20 16.95 -3.15 36.68
C PHE A 20 17.25 -1.77 36.11
N ALA A 21 18.36 -1.15 36.53
CA ALA A 21 18.80 0.12 35.96
C ALA A 21 19.08 0.01 34.45
N ALA A 22 19.75 -1.06 34.02
CA ALA A 22 20.01 -1.30 32.60
C ALA A 22 18.72 -1.54 31.81
N LEU A 23 17.77 -2.29 32.37
CA LEU A 23 16.46 -2.53 31.74
C LEU A 23 15.67 -1.23 31.58
N LEU A 24 15.64 -0.36 32.59
CA LEU A 24 14.96 0.93 32.51
C LEU A 24 15.53 1.82 31.39
N VAL A 25 16.86 1.85 31.24
CA VAL A 25 17.50 2.60 30.15
C VAL A 25 17.14 1.98 28.79
N ALA A 26 17.19 0.65 28.68
CA ALA A 26 16.83 -0.04 27.45
C ALA A 26 15.36 0.20 27.06
N GLU A 27 14.45 0.19 28.03
CA GLU A 27 13.03 0.46 27.82
C GLU A 27 12.78 1.89 27.38
N ALA A 28 13.45 2.87 28.00
CA ALA A 28 13.34 4.28 27.60
C ALA A 28 13.79 4.49 26.15
N LEU A 29 14.92 3.88 25.74
CA LEU A 29 15.38 3.93 24.36
C LEU A 29 14.41 3.23 23.41
N TRP A 30 13.89 2.06 23.80
CA TRP A 30 12.91 1.32 23.03
C TRP A 30 11.64 2.13 22.78
N LEU A 31 11.12 2.80 23.81
CA LEU A 31 9.91 3.62 23.72
C LEU A 31 10.06 4.74 22.68
N VAL A 32 11.20 5.41 22.65
CA VAL A 32 11.51 6.45 21.64
C VAL A 32 11.49 5.84 20.24
N THR A 33 12.13 4.68 20.04
CA THR A 33 12.12 4.01 18.74
C THR A 33 10.73 3.55 18.31
N LEU A 34 9.92 3.07 19.25
CA LEU A 34 8.56 2.62 19.00
C LEU A 34 7.67 3.79 18.60
N TYR A 35 7.79 4.93 19.29
CA TYR A 35 7.07 6.15 18.96
C TYR A 35 7.40 6.61 17.53
N ASN A 36 8.68 6.73 17.19
CA ASN A 36 9.09 7.16 15.84
C ASN A 36 8.58 6.21 14.75
N ARG A 37 8.64 4.89 14.99
CA ARG A 37 8.08 3.90 14.06
C ARG A 37 6.58 4.05 13.91
N SER A 38 5.85 4.27 15.01
CA SER A 38 4.40 4.44 14.98
C SER A 38 3.99 5.70 14.20
N VAL A 39 4.71 6.81 14.41
CA VAL A 39 4.48 8.05 13.67
C VAL A 39 4.75 7.86 12.18
N ASN A 40 5.87 7.23 11.81
CA ASN A 40 6.20 6.98 10.41
C ASN A 40 5.16 6.07 9.74
N LEU A 41 4.73 4.99 10.40
CA LEU A 41 3.66 4.13 9.89
C LEU A 41 2.36 4.90 9.67
N GLY A 42 2.04 5.86 10.55
CA GLY A 42 0.88 6.74 10.36
C GLY A 42 0.97 7.58 9.08
N HIS A 43 2.16 8.12 8.78
CA HIS A 43 2.40 8.88 7.54
C HIS A 43 2.34 7.99 6.30
N ASP A 44 2.95 6.81 6.35
CA ASP A 44 2.93 5.86 5.23
C ASP A 44 1.49 5.42 4.90
N ILE A 45 0.69 5.11 5.93
CA ILE A 45 -0.74 4.78 5.74
C ILE A 45 -1.51 5.95 5.14
N ALA A 46 -1.22 7.18 5.56
CA ALA A 46 -1.86 8.37 4.99
C ALA A 46 -1.49 8.57 3.51
N SER A 47 -0.22 8.38 3.14
CA SER A 47 0.24 8.42 1.75
C SER A 47 -0.46 7.35 0.90
N MET A 48 -0.44 6.10 1.36
CA MET A 48 -1.10 4.99 0.65
C MET A 48 -2.60 5.23 0.46
N ARG A 49 -3.29 5.84 1.44
CA ARG A 49 -4.70 6.21 1.31
C ARG A 49 -4.92 7.31 0.27
N ALA A 50 -4.01 8.28 0.19
CA ALA A 50 -4.08 9.33 -0.82
C ALA A 50 -3.86 8.76 -2.23
N GLU A 51 -2.85 7.90 -2.39
CA GLU A 51 -2.58 7.19 -3.65
C GLU A 51 -3.76 6.33 -4.09
N LEU A 52 -4.39 5.58 -3.17
CA LEU A 52 -5.59 4.79 -3.48
C LEU A 52 -6.75 5.66 -3.99
N LYS A 53 -6.99 6.82 -3.36
CA LYS A 53 -8.01 7.78 -3.83
C LYS A 53 -7.70 8.33 -5.20
N GLU A 54 -6.43 8.61 -5.49
CA GLU A 54 -6.02 9.07 -6.81
C GLU A 54 -6.24 7.98 -7.87
N ILE A 55 -5.89 6.74 -7.56
CA ILE A 55 -6.14 5.59 -8.45
C ILE A 55 -7.65 5.41 -8.70
N GLU A 56 -8.48 5.55 -7.66
CA GLU A 56 -9.93 5.48 -7.78
C GLU A 56 -10.48 6.59 -8.68
N ALA A 57 -10.02 7.83 -8.49
CA ALA A 57 -10.39 8.96 -9.33
C ALA A 57 -9.97 8.76 -10.79
N ARG A 58 -8.73 8.31 -11.04
CA ARG A 58 -8.25 7.98 -12.39
C ARG A 58 -9.03 6.83 -13.01
N SER A 59 -9.43 5.83 -12.23
CA SER A 59 -10.26 4.73 -12.71
C SER A 59 -11.65 5.21 -13.14
N ALA A 60 -12.27 6.09 -12.34
CA ALA A 60 -13.55 6.71 -12.68
C ALA A 60 -13.44 7.57 -13.94
N GLU A 61 -12.37 8.36 -14.06
CA GLU A 61 -12.09 9.16 -15.26
C GLU A 61 -11.90 8.28 -16.50
N LEU A 62 -11.14 7.18 -16.39
CA LEU A 62 -10.92 6.25 -17.48
C LEU A 62 -12.22 5.56 -17.92
N LYS A 63 -13.05 5.14 -16.95
CA LYS A 63 -14.38 4.60 -17.25
C LYS A 63 -15.23 5.63 -18.00
N ASN A 64 -15.24 6.88 -17.54
CA ASN A 64 -15.98 7.94 -18.20
C ASN A 64 -15.49 8.17 -19.64
N LYS A 65 -14.17 8.24 -19.85
CA LYS A 65 -13.58 8.35 -21.20
C LYS A 65 -13.96 7.18 -22.10
N LEU A 66 -13.98 5.96 -21.57
CA LEU A 66 -14.40 4.79 -22.31
C LEU A 66 -15.88 4.87 -22.69
N PHE A 67 -16.75 5.27 -21.76
CA PHE A 67 -18.18 5.44 -22.05
C PHE A 67 -18.43 6.51 -23.11
N VAL A 68 -17.74 7.65 -23.03
CA VAL A 68 -17.83 8.71 -24.06
C VAL A 68 -17.33 8.20 -25.41
N ALA A 69 -16.22 7.47 -25.46
CA ALA A 69 -15.67 6.94 -26.71
C ALA A 69 -16.56 5.86 -27.35
N LEU A 70 -17.34 5.15 -26.54
CA LEU A 70 -18.29 4.13 -26.99
C LEU A 70 -19.72 4.67 -27.11
N ASP A 71 -19.93 5.95 -26.83
CA ASP A 71 -21.24 6.56 -26.91
C ASP A 71 -21.69 6.59 -28.37
N THR A 72 -22.90 6.13 -28.60
CA THR A 72 -23.50 5.98 -29.94
C THR A 72 -23.52 7.31 -30.69
N ASP A 73 -23.73 8.42 -29.99
CA ASP A 73 -23.77 9.75 -30.58
C ASP A 73 -22.39 10.19 -31.11
N GLU A 74 -21.33 9.93 -30.35
CA GLU A 74 -19.93 10.16 -30.75
C GLU A 74 -19.53 9.19 -31.89
N LEU A 75 -19.97 7.93 -31.83
CA LEU A 75 -19.71 6.95 -32.89
C LEU A 75 -20.39 7.33 -34.20
N GLU A 76 -21.64 7.81 -34.15
CA GLU A 76 -22.35 8.32 -35.33
C GLU A 76 -21.74 9.61 -35.86
N ALA A 77 -21.27 10.51 -35.00
CA ALA A 77 -20.55 11.72 -35.41
C ALA A 77 -19.22 11.37 -36.11
N PHE A 78 -18.45 10.46 -35.52
CA PHE A 78 -17.21 9.93 -36.10
C PHE A 78 -17.45 9.21 -37.44
N ALA A 79 -18.54 8.44 -37.54
CA ALA A 79 -18.94 7.78 -38.77
C ALA A 79 -19.31 8.80 -39.86
N ARG A 80 -20.12 9.81 -39.51
CA ARG A 80 -20.49 10.91 -40.42
C ARG A 80 -19.26 11.70 -40.91
N GLU A 81 -18.32 12.03 -40.04
CA GLU A 81 -17.08 12.75 -40.40
C GLU A 81 -16.23 11.96 -41.40
N ARG A 82 -16.21 10.63 -41.28
CA ARG A 82 -15.47 9.74 -42.18
C ARG A 82 -16.28 9.23 -43.38
N ASN A 83 -17.49 9.76 -43.59
CA ASN A 83 -18.43 9.28 -44.61
C ASN A 83 -18.72 7.77 -44.52
N LEU A 84 -18.69 7.22 -43.32
CA LEU A 84 -19.05 5.83 -43.04
C LEU A 84 -20.58 5.73 -42.90
N ILE A 85 -21.13 4.65 -43.44
CA ILE A 85 -22.56 4.34 -43.43
C ILE A 85 -22.80 3.03 -42.71
N GLU A 86 -23.93 2.94 -42.00
CA GLU A 86 -24.33 1.74 -41.26
C GLU A 86 -24.61 0.58 -42.24
N ASP A 87 -23.87 -0.52 -42.10
CA ASP A 87 -24.10 -1.75 -42.85
C ASP A 87 -25.15 -2.62 -42.13
N LYS A 88 -26.30 -2.85 -42.78
CA LYS A 88 -27.41 -3.65 -42.22
C LYS A 88 -27.17 -5.16 -42.28
N LYS A 89 -26.15 -5.63 -43.02
CA LYS A 89 -25.81 -7.06 -43.16
C LYS A 89 -24.30 -7.27 -43.18
N PRO A 90 -23.60 -6.95 -42.09
CA PRO A 90 -22.15 -7.13 -42.03
C PRO A 90 -21.81 -8.62 -42.09
N GLN A 91 -20.96 -9.00 -43.04
CA GLN A 91 -20.34 -10.32 -43.06
C GLN A 91 -19.04 -10.26 -42.25
N TYR A 92 -19.12 -10.60 -40.97
CA TYR A 92 -17.93 -10.74 -40.13
C TYR A 92 -17.26 -12.10 -40.41
N PHE A 93 -15.93 -12.09 -40.51
CA PHE A 93 -15.15 -13.33 -40.56
C PHE A 93 -15.25 -14.03 -39.20
N THR A 94 -15.87 -15.21 -39.16
CA THR A 94 -15.74 -16.12 -38.03
C THR A 94 -14.32 -16.66 -38.02
N SER A 95 -13.53 -16.34 -36.99
CA SER A 95 -12.21 -16.95 -36.79
C SER A 95 -12.37 -18.47 -36.74
N SER A 96 -11.78 -19.19 -37.69
CA SER A 96 -11.65 -20.64 -37.55
C SER A 96 -10.80 -20.90 -36.30
N GLU A 97 -11.31 -21.70 -35.38
CA GLU A 97 -10.66 -22.07 -34.10
C GLU A 97 -9.32 -22.82 -34.28
N GLN A 98 -8.82 -22.95 -35.50
CA GLN A 98 -7.68 -23.77 -35.87
C GLN A 98 -6.33 -23.23 -35.36
N TRP A 99 -6.28 -21.96 -34.94
CA TRP A 99 -5.07 -21.33 -34.41
C TRP A 99 -4.90 -21.46 -32.88
N LEU A 100 -5.96 -21.78 -32.13
CA LEU A 100 -5.88 -21.90 -30.65
C LEU A 100 -5.43 -23.30 -30.18
N ALA A 101 -5.37 -24.29 -31.07
CA ALA A 101 -5.00 -25.68 -30.73
C ALA A 101 -3.50 -26.00 -30.87
N SER A 102 -2.65 -25.00 -31.10
CA SER A 102 -1.20 -25.20 -31.24
C SER A 102 -0.39 -24.28 -30.33
N HIS A 103 -0.52 -24.43 -29.01
CA HIS A 103 0.57 -24.26 -28.03
C HIS A 103 0.17 -24.82 -26.66
#